data_AF-A0A9P7BUX2-F1
#
_entry.id   AF-A0A9P7BUX2-F1
#
_cell.length_a   1.000
_cell.length_b   1.000
_cell.length_c   1.000
_cell.angle_alpha   90.00
_cell.angle_beta   90.00
_cell.angle_gamma   90.00
#
_symmetry.space_group_name_H-M   'P 1'
#
loop_
_entity.id
_entity.type
_entity.pdbx_description
1 polymer ?
#
loop_
_entity_poly.entity_id
_entity_poly.type
_entity_poly.pdbx_seq_one_letter_code
_entity_poly.pdbx_strand_id
1 'polypeptide(L)'
;MAEKFKALDNEWSERKKSCLTHLMVLEASRTIQNCPVNVTLDRRLILHAELIKVDLDDLTSISDQKDRKDGLRKLVYKGNLNLRGAEIRGIRPLVASKMCEVKKPLFRIGKKSADTASTLKPEVFGFELIITDTNIDTVAPMYFSNGGLPPQMTLGPVKQRHIFRTRSLEEQTLWCTSLEKVIKTISQPSQKS
;
A
#
# COMPACT_ATOMS: atom_id res chain seq x y z
N MET A 1 31.42 3.20 33.48
CA MET A 1 30.75 1.89 33.68
C MET A 1 29.28 1.94 33.26
N ALA A 2 28.51 2.95 33.71
CA ALA A 2 27.11 3.14 33.32
C ALA A 2 26.86 3.29 31.80
N GLU A 3 27.72 4.01 31.08
CA GLU A 3 27.57 4.17 29.61
C GLU A 3 27.76 2.86 28.84
N LYS A 4 28.72 2.03 29.25
CA LYS A 4 28.94 0.70 28.66
C LYS A 4 27.76 -0.23 28.90
N PHE A 5 27.19 -0.18 30.11
CA PHE A 5 25.98 -0.93 30.42
C PHE A 5 24.79 -0.46 29.57
N LYS A 6 24.56 0.85 29.44
CA LYS A 6 23.50 1.42 28.60
C LYS A 6 23.66 1.05 27.13
N ALA A 7 24.89 1.03 26.61
CA ALA A 7 25.17 0.60 25.24
C ALA A 7 24.82 -0.87 25.02
N LEU A 8 25.22 -1.75 25.94
CA LEU A 8 24.88 -3.18 25.89
C LEU A 8 23.37 -3.41 25.99
N ASP A 9 22.69 -2.71 26.91
CA ASP A 9 21.25 -2.82 27.09
C ASP A 9 20.48 -2.40 25.81
N ASN A 10 20.90 -1.31 25.18
CA ASN A 10 20.37 -0.88 23.89
C ASN A 10 20.61 -1.91 22.78
N GLU A 11 21.82 -2.48 22.69
CA GLU A 11 22.16 -3.51 21.70
C GLU A 11 21.26 -4.75 21.86
N TRP A 12 21.11 -5.23 23.09
CA TRP A 12 20.25 -6.36 23.41
C TRP A 12 18.78 -6.08 23.11
N SER A 13 18.30 -4.88 23.44
CA SER A 13 16.93 -4.44 23.14
C SER A 13 16.65 -4.44 21.63
N GLU A 14 17.55 -3.88 20.83
CA GLU A 14 17.43 -3.87 19.37
C GLU A 14 17.51 -5.27 18.78
N ARG A 15 18.40 -6.14 19.30
CA ARG A 15 18.50 -7.54 18.87
C ARG A 15 17.22 -8.31 19.17
N LYS A 16 16.64 -8.13 20.36
CA LYS A 16 15.35 -8.73 20.74
C LYS A 16 14.24 -8.28 19.80
N LYS A 17 14.13 -6.98 19.53
CA LYS A 17 13.16 -6.41 18.59
C LYS A 17 13.33 -6.96 17.17
N SER A 18 14.57 -7.08 16.70
CA SER A 18 14.91 -7.67 15.41
C SER A 18 14.47 -9.14 15.32
N CYS A 19 14.72 -9.95 16.34
CA CYS A 19 14.27 -11.35 16.38
C CYS A 19 12.75 -11.47 16.38
N LEU A 20 12.04 -10.65 17.18
CA LEU A 20 10.58 -10.65 17.23
C LEU A 20 9.96 -10.27 15.88
N THR A 21 10.44 -9.20 15.26
CA THR A 21 9.93 -8.77 13.94
C THR A 21 10.26 -9.74 12.82
N HIS A 22 11.35 -10.52 12.94
CA HIS A 22 11.62 -11.64 12.03
C HIS A 22 10.63 -12.80 12.23
N LEU A 23 10.35 -13.17 13.49
CA LEU A 23 9.38 -14.21 13.82
C LEU A 23 7.99 -13.87 13.25
N MET A 24 7.56 -12.61 13.36
CA MET A 24 6.29 -12.16 12.80
C MET A 24 6.23 -12.34 11.26
N VAL A 25 7.34 -12.18 10.54
CA VAL A 25 7.39 -12.46 9.09
C VAL A 25 7.22 -13.95 8.82
N LEU A 26 7.88 -14.80 9.60
CA LEU A 26 7.74 -16.26 9.50
C LEU A 26 6.29 -16.69 9.74
N GLU A 27 5.66 -16.16 10.78
CA GLU A 27 4.25 -16.42 11.08
C GLU A 27 3.32 -15.94 9.96
N ALA A 28 3.52 -14.72 9.45
CA ALA A 28 2.75 -14.18 8.33
C ALA A 28 2.89 -15.05 7.07
N SER A 29 4.12 -15.48 6.74
CA SER A 29 4.37 -16.31 5.55
C SER A 29 3.66 -17.67 5.60
N ARG A 30 3.41 -18.21 6.80
CA ARG A 30 2.73 -19.50 7.01
C ARG A 30 1.21 -19.38 7.11
N THR A 31 0.73 -18.23 7.56
CA THR A 31 -0.71 -18.00 7.80
C THR A 31 -1.42 -17.46 6.56
N ILE A 32 -0.74 -16.66 5.72
CA ILE A 32 -1.27 -16.15 4.46
C ILE A 32 -1.30 -17.28 3.42
N GLN A 33 -2.48 -17.57 2.87
CA GLN A 33 -2.64 -18.56 1.79
C GLN A 33 -1.89 -18.13 0.54
N ASN A 34 -1.29 -19.10 -0.14
CA ASN A 34 -0.58 -18.93 -1.40
C ASN A 34 0.53 -17.86 -1.34
N CYS A 35 1.13 -17.66 -0.17
CA CYS A 35 2.22 -16.68 0.00
C CYS A 35 3.51 -17.23 -0.62
N PRO A 36 4.04 -16.61 -1.70
CA PRO A 36 5.27 -17.07 -2.35
C PRO A 36 6.53 -16.51 -1.68
N VAL A 37 6.39 -15.80 -0.55
CA VAL A 37 7.50 -15.08 0.08
C VAL A 37 8.47 -16.07 0.72
N ASN A 38 9.71 -16.07 0.22
CA ASN A 38 10.82 -16.72 0.91
C ASN A 38 11.33 -15.80 2.04
N VAL A 39 11.31 -16.31 3.28
CA VAL A 39 11.71 -15.53 4.47
C VAL A 39 13.21 -15.70 4.70
N THR A 40 13.97 -14.65 4.41
CA THR A 40 15.42 -14.60 4.60
C THR A 40 15.80 -14.08 5.99
N LEU A 41 17.03 -14.34 6.44
CA LEU A 41 17.54 -13.98 7.78
C LEU A 41 17.51 -12.48 8.09
N ASP A 42 17.47 -11.66 7.04
CA ASP A 42 17.48 -10.20 7.00
C ASP A 42 16.07 -9.59 6.80
N ARG A 43 15.04 -10.42 6.55
CA ARG A 43 13.67 -9.92 6.40
C ARG A 43 13.03 -9.63 7.76
N ARG A 44 12.48 -8.43 7.92
CA ARG A 44 11.82 -7.94 9.14
C ARG A 44 10.47 -7.32 8.81
N LEU A 45 9.47 -7.54 9.68
CA LEU A 45 8.19 -6.86 9.59
C LEU A 45 8.34 -5.45 10.16
N ILE A 46 8.04 -4.44 9.33
CA ILE A 46 8.14 -3.02 9.74
C ILE A 46 6.79 -2.48 10.21
N LEU A 47 5.73 -2.79 9.47
CA LEU A 47 4.38 -2.30 9.72
C LEU A 47 3.37 -3.36 9.28
N HIS A 48 2.33 -3.56 10.09
CA HIS A 48 1.17 -4.38 9.78
C HIS A 48 -0.09 -3.59 10.13
N ALA A 49 -0.85 -3.19 9.11
CA ALA A 49 -2.10 -2.48 9.23
C ALA A 49 -2.96 -2.71 7.97
N GLU A 50 -4.25 -2.40 8.05
CA GLU A 50 -5.17 -2.51 6.92
C GLU A 50 -5.01 -1.32 5.97
N LEU A 51 -5.13 -1.57 4.66
CA LEU A 51 -5.18 -0.54 3.61
C LEU A 51 -6.27 -0.88 2.62
N ILE A 52 -6.95 0.15 2.12
CA ILE A 52 -7.95 0.02 1.06
C ILE A 52 -7.25 0.36 -0.25
N LYS A 53 -6.96 -0.65 -1.08
CA LYS A 53 -6.42 -0.43 -2.43
C LYS A 53 -7.53 0.11 -3.33
N VAL A 54 -7.29 1.25 -3.94
CA VAL A 54 -8.24 1.90 -4.86
C VAL A 54 -8.06 1.31 -6.25
N ASP A 55 -9.18 0.99 -6.89
CA ASP A 55 -9.22 0.66 -8.32
C ASP A 55 -9.08 1.93 -9.15
N LEU A 56 -8.12 1.94 -10.08
CA LEU A 56 -7.89 3.11 -10.94
C LEU A 56 -8.97 3.25 -12.03
N ASP A 57 -9.63 2.15 -12.39
CA ASP A 57 -10.71 2.15 -13.36
C ASP A 57 -12.03 2.60 -12.73
N ASP A 58 -12.18 2.41 -11.41
CA ASP A 58 -13.31 2.90 -10.62
C ASP A 58 -12.88 3.55 -9.30
N LEU A 59 -12.51 4.83 -9.37
CA LEU A 59 -12.11 5.63 -8.19
C LEU A 59 -13.22 5.81 -7.16
N THR A 60 -14.48 5.55 -7.53
CA THR A 60 -15.63 5.60 -6.63
C THR A 60 -15.91 4.26 -5.96
N SER A 61 -15.24 3.19 -6.42
CA SER A 61 -15.32 1.88 -5.80
C SER A 61 -14.65 1.93 -4.43
N ILE A 62 -15.46 2.24 -3.42
CA ILE A 62 -15.15 1.93 -2.03
C ILE A 62 -15.53 0.46 -1.84
N SER A 63 -14.92 -0.43 -2.62
CA SER A 63 -14.98 -1.86 -2.32
C SER A 63 -14.09 -2.10 -1.10
N ASP A 64 -14.50 -1.57 0.05
CA ASP A 64 -14.59 -2.40 1.24
C ASP A 64 -15.48 -3.56 0.80
N GLN A 65 -14.91 -4.56 0.14
CA GLN A 65 -15.60 -5.80 -0.16
C GLN A 65 -15.80 -6.45 1.21
N LYS A 66 -16.82 -5.94 1.92
CA LYS A 66 -17.56 -6.60 2.98
C LYS A 66 -18.26 -7.78 2.32
N ASP A 67 -17.48 -8.74 1.89
CA ASP A 67 -17.78 -10.07 2.34
C ASP A 67 -17.70 -9.96 3.87
N ARG A 68 -18.83 -9.72 4.53
CA ARG A 68 -19.00 -9.87 5.98
C ARG A 68 -19.87 -11.10 6.15
N LYS A 69 -19.33 -12.25 5.74
CA LYS A 69 -19.82 -13.55 6.15
C LYS A 69 -18.98 -14.02 7.33
N ASP A 70 -19.65 -14.24 8.45
CA ASP A 70 -19.14 -14.63 9.77
C ASP A 70 -18.21 -15.84 9.72
N GLY A 71 -16.91 -15.58 9.72
CA GLY A 71 -15.87 -16.59 9.84
C GLY A 71 -14.49 -15.95 9.97
N LEU A 72 -13.58 -16.65 10.64
CA LEU A 72 -12.17 -16.29 10.72
C LEU A 72 -11.58 -16.28 9.30
N ARG A 73 -11.56 -15.11 8.64
CA ARG A 73 -11.08 -14.99 7.25
C ARG A 73 -9.59 -15.23 7.20
N LYS A 74 -9.21 -16.32 6.55
CA LYS A 74 -7.81 -16.60 6.27
C LYS A 74 -7.31 -15.61 5.22
N LEU A 75 -6.19 -14.95 5.49
CA LEU A 75 -5.57 -13.99 4.56
C LEU A 75 -5.11 -14.71 3.29
N VAL A 76 -5.28 -14.08 2.13
CA VAL A 76 -4.84 -14.61 0.82
C VAL A 76 -3.86 -13.64 0.20
N TYR A 77 -2.73 -14.15 -0.28
CA TYR A 77 -1.74 -13.35 -0.98
C TYR A 77 -2.30 -12.79 -2.29
N LYS A 78 -2.17 -11.47 -2.50
CA LYS A 78 -2.63 -10.76 -3.70
C LYS A 78 -1.50 -10.12 -4.53
N GLY A 79 -0.25 -10.20 -4.08
CA GLY A 79 0.90 -9.60 -4.77
C GLY A 79 1.93 -8.99 -3.82
N ASN A 80 3.03 -8.53 -4.39
CA ASN A 80 4.08 -7.77 -3.70
C ASN A 80 4.40 -6.49 -4.50
N LEU A 81 5.05 -5.53 -3.86
CA LEU A 81 5.53 -4.30 -4.49
C LEU A 81 6.99 -4.09 -4.10
N ASN A 82 7.86 -3.83 -5.07
CA ASN A 82 9.26 -3.52 -4.81
C ASN A 82 9.43 -2.03 -4.52
N LEU A 83 9.81 -1.69 -3.28
CA LEU A 83 9.93 -0.29 -2.85
C LEU A 83 11.23 0.39 -3.30
N ARG A 84 12.16 -0.33 -3.94
CA ARG A 84 13.43 0.28 -4.40
C ARG A 84 13.14 1.31 -5.50
N GLY A 85 13.57 2.55 -5.29
CA GLY A 85 13.28 3.65 -6.22
C GLY A 85 11.79 4.03 -6.29
N ALA A 86 10.99 3.58 -5.32
CA ALA A 86 9.60 3.98 -5.21
C ALA A 86 9.49 5.41 -4.70
N GLU A 87 8.42 6.10 -5.09
CA GLU A 87 8.08 7.43 -4.59
C GLU A 87 6.71 7.38 -3.91
N ILE A 88 6.58 8.09 -2.79
CA ILE A 88 5.32 8.23 -2.06
C ILE A 88 4.87 9.68 -2.09
N ARG A 89 3.57 9.89 -2.32
CA ARG A 89 2.96 11.22 -2.44
C ARG A 89 1.58 11.22 -1.80
N GLY A 90 1.10 12.38 -1.34
CA GLY A 90 -0.30 12.54 -0.98
C GLY A 90 -1.23 12.33 -2.17
N ILE A 91 -2.48 11.92 -1.92
CA ILE A 91 -3.50 11.80 -2.97
C ILE A 91 -3.70 13.17 -3.61
N ARG A 92 -3.60 13.24 -4.95
CA ARG A 92 -3.80 14.51 -5.65
C ARG A 92 -5.23 15.03 -5.46
N PRO A 93 -5.43 16.35 -5.31
CA PRO A 93 -6.75 16.92 -5.08
C PRO A 93 -7.80 16.52 -6.13
N LEU A 94 -7.40 16.39 -7.40
CA LEU A 94 -8.28 15.95 -8.47
C LEU A 94 -8.78 14.50 -8.28
N VAL A 95 -7.90 13.62 -7.80
CA VAL A 95 -8.25 12.22 -7.52
C VAL A 95 -9.14 12.13 -6.29
N ALA A 96 -8.79 12.85 -5.22
CA ALA A 96 -9.60 12.94 -4.02
C ALA A 96 -11.01 13.48 -4.33
N SER A 97 -11.13 14.47 -5.22
CA SER A 97 -12.42 15.00 -5.65
C SER A 97 -13.27 13.92 -6.32
N LYS A 98 -12.68 13.14 -7.24
CA LYS A 98 -13.37 12.03 -7.93
C LYS A 98 -13.78 10.91 -6.97
N MET A 99 -12.99 10.62 -5.94
CA MET A 99 -13.35 9.63 -4.92
C MET A 99 -14.58 10.03 -4.11
N CYS A 100 -14.85 11.34 -4.00
CA CYS A 100 -16.02 11.87 -3.31
C CYS A 100 -17.23 12.09 -4.23
N GLU A 101 -17.12 11.80 -5.53
CA GLU A 101 -18.24 11.90 -6.46
C GLU A 101 -19.25 10.78 -6.18
N VAL A 102 -20.43 11.16 -5.68
CA VAL A 102 -21.57 10.25 -5.61
C VAL A 102 -22.01 9.94 -7.04
N LYS A 103 -21.87 8.68 -7.47
CA LYS A 103 -22.43 8.21 -8.75
C LYS A 103 -23.92 8.55 -8.78
N LYS A 104 -24.30 9.56 -9.56
CA LYS A 104 -25.70 9.95 -9.74
C LYS A 104 -26.41 8.78 -10.40
N PRO A 105 -27.50 8.23 -9.83
CA PRO A 105 -28.25 7.18 -10.48
C PRO A 105 -28.81 7.73 -11.80
N LEU A 106 -28.44 7.10 -12.92
CA LEU A 106 -28.80 7.53 -14.28
C LEU A 106 -30.31 7.47 -14.57
N PHE A 107 -31.13 6.97 -13.64
CA PHE A 107 -32.58 6.94 -13.77
C PHE A 107 -33.27 7.28 -12.43
N ARG A 108 -33.76 8.51 -12.30
CA ARG A 108 -34.85 8.87 -11.39
C ARG A 108 -35.87 9.73 -12.13
N ILE A 109 -36.79 9.08 -12.83
CA ILE A 109 -38.07 9.71 -13.17
C ILE A 109 -38.88 9.75 -11.87
N GLY A 110 -39.12 10.96 -11.36
CA GLY A 110 -40.18 11.24 -10.39
C GLY A 110 -39.89 10.88 -8.92
N LYS A 111 -39.22 11.78 -8.19
CA LYS A 111 -39.67 12.32 -6.88
C LYS A 111 -38.58 13.22 -6.30
N LYS A 112 -38.98 14.46 -5.99
CA LYS A 112 -38.16 15.44 -5.25
C LYS A 112 -37.98 14.90 -3.82
N SER A 113 -36.78 14.42 -3.48
CA SER A 113 -36.35 14.28 -2.09
C SER A 113 -35.48 15.49 -1.76
N ALA A 114 -35.92 16.27 -0.78
CA ALA A 114 -35.10 17.30 -0.15
C ALA A 114 -34.12 16.60 0.78
N ASP A 115 -32.95 16.23 0.25
CA ASP A 115 -31.87 15.71 1.08
C ASP A 115 -30.99 16.89 1.47
N THR A 116 -31.04 17.22 2.75
CA THR A 116 -30.16 18.15 3.46
C THR A 116 -28.70 17.74 3.16
N ALA A 117 -28.08 18.43 2.20
CA ALA A 117 -26.70 18.20 1.85
C ALA A 117 -25.83 18.59 3.04
N SER A 118 -25.31 17.59 3.76
CA SER A 118 -24.15 17.77 4.63
C SER A 118 -23.05 18.46 3.81
N THR A 119 -22.74 19.70 4.14
CA THR A 119 -21.72 20.55 3.52
C THR A 119 -20.30 20.11 3.84
N LEU A 120 -20.12 19.06 4.63
CA LEU A 120 -18.82 18.46 4.91
C LEU A 120 -18.46 17.51 3.76
N LYS A 121 -17.62 17.99 2.84
CA LYS A 121 -16.96 17.10 1.87
C LYS A 121 -16.30 15.95 2.64
N PRO A 122 -16.49 14.68 2.25
CA PRO A 122 -15.80 13.58 2.88
C PRO A 122 -14.29 13.82 2.78
N GLU A 123 -13.60 13.83 3.91
CA GLU A 123 -12.14 13.87 3.91
C GLU A 123 -11.61 12.54 3.38
N VAL A 124 -10.69 12.63 2.41
CA VAL A 124 -10.05 11.46 1.80
C VAL A 124 -8.65 11.36 2.36
N PHE A 125 -8.41 10.34 3.18
CA PHE A 125 -7.09 10.00 3.67
C PHE A 125 -6.46 8.89 2.84
N GLY A 126 -5.16 9.00 2.60
CA GLY A 126 -4.38 8.02 1.87
C GLY A 126 -3.20 8.61 1.11
N PHE A 127 -2.59 7.80 0.26
CA PHE A 127 -1.38 8.16 -0.48
C PHE A 127 -1.31 7.45 -1.85
N GLU A 128 -0.53 8.03 -2.75
CA GLU A 128 -0.11 7.41 -4.01
C GLU A 128 1.29 6.83 -3.83
N LEU A 129 1.48 5.56 -4.23
CA LEU A 129 2.77 4.88 -4.28
C LEU A 129 3.12 4.65 -5.76
N ILE A 130 4.21 5.26 -6.21
CA ILE A 130 4.71 5.16 -7.59
C ILE A 130 5.91 4.21 -7.57
N ILE A 131 5.77 3.07 -8.22
CA ILE A 131 6.81 2.05 -8.37
C ILE A 131 7.45 2.24 -9.74
N THR A 132 8.77 2.34 -9.77
CA THR A 132 9.53 2.38 -11.02
C THR A 132 10.03 0.97 -11.30
N ASP A 133 9.41 0.28 -12.26
CA ASP A 133 9.90 -1.03 -12.67
C ASP A 133 10.94 -0.88 -13.79
N THR A 134 12.06 -1.56 -13.61
CA THR A 134 13.14 -1.63 -14.59
C THR A 134 13.10 -2.95 -15.36
N ASN A 135 12.26 -3.90 -14.95
CA ASN A 135 12.15 -5.21 -15.55
C ASN A 135 10.88 -5.30 -16.41
N ILE A 136 11.07 -5.15 -17.73
CA ILE A 136 10.01 -5.26 -18.75
C ILE A 136 9.44 -6.68 -18.81
N ASP A 137 10.18 -7.71 -18.37
CA ASP A 137 9.82 -9.13 -18.55
C ASP A 137 8.89 -9.68 -17.46
N THR A 138 8.69 -8.96 -16.34
CA THR A 138 7.78 -9.37 -15.25
C THR A 138 6.41 -8.73 -15.29
N VAL A 139 6.13 -7.89 -16.30
CA VAL A 139 4.77 -7.39 -16.53
C VAL A 139 3.93 -8.54 -17.08
N ALA A 140 3.31 -9.31 -16.18
CA ALA A 140 2.31 -10.29 -16.56
C ALA A 140 1.29 -9.62 -17.52
N PRO A 141 0.85 -10.27 -18.61
CA PRO A 141 -0.04 -9.68 -19.61
C PRO A 141 -1.42 -9.26 -19.08
N MET A 142 -1.71 -9.49 -17.80
CA MET A 142 -3.03 -9.30 -17.17
C MET A 142 -3.44 -7.85 -16.93
N TYR A 143 -2.60 -6.86 -17.27
CA TYR A 143 -2.89 -5.44 -17.04
C TYR A 143 -3.20 -4.64 -18.31
N PHE A 144 -3.19 -5.26 -19.50
CA PHE A 144 -3.63 -4.61 -20.73
C PHE A 144 -5.13 -4.86 -20.97
N SER A 145 -5.95 -4.40 -20.02
CA SER A 145 -7.39 -4.26 -20.24
C SER A 145 -7.66 -3.01 -21.08
N ASN A 146 -7.19 -3.01 -22.32
CA ASN A 146 -7.74 -2.21 -23.41
C ASN A 146 -7.20 -2.77 -24.73
N GLY A 147 -8.10 -3.30 -25.56
CA GLY A 147 -7.79 -3.78 -26.90
C GLY A 147 -7.13 -2.68 -27.72
N GLY A 148 -5.87 -2.93 -28.09
CA GLY A 148 -5.06 -2.04 -28.90
C GLY A 148 -3.60 -2.12 -28.47
N LEU A 149 -2.82 -2.96 -29.15
CA LEU A 149 -1.35 -2.85 -29.10
C LEU A 149 -0.96 -1.50 -29.73
N PRO A 150 -0.28 -0.57 -29.02
CA PRO A 150 0.33 0.58 -29.65
C PRO A 150 1.81 0.32 -29.96
N PRO A 151 2.35 1.03 -30.96
CA PRO A 151 3.61 0.72 -31.62
C PRO A 151 4.81 1.25 -30.81
N GLN A 152 5.90 0.49 -30.86
CA GLN A 152 7.22 0.80 -30.30
C GLN A 152 7.29 0.98 -28.77
N MET A 153 7.78 -0.08 -28.12
CA MET A 153 8.33 -0.03 -26.77
C MET A 153 9.35 1.10 -26.67
N THR A 154 8.98 2.17 -25.98
CA THR A 154 9.98 3.06 -25.39
C THR A 154 10.73 2.25 -24.35
N LEU A 155 12.03 2.04 -24.57
CA LEU A 155 13.00 1.38 -23.67
C LEU A 155 13.24 2.20 -22.38
N GLY A 156 12.17 2.70 -21.78
CA GLY A 156 12.20 3.50 -20.56
C GLY A 156 11.59 2.74 -19.39
N PRO A 157 12.00 3.05 -18.15
CA PRO A 157 11.43 2.42 -16.97
C PRO A 157 9.92 2.70 -16.86
N VAL A 158 9.13 1.66 -16.64
CA VAL A 158 7.67 1.76 -16.50
C VAL A 158 7.34 2.22 -15.09
N LYS A 159 6.63 3.35 -14.97
CA LYS A 159 6.14 3.84 -13.68
C LYS A 159 4.72 3.35 -13.43
N GLN A 160 4.55 2.44 -12.47
CA GLN A 160 3.25 1.96 -12.02
C GLN A 160 2.75 2.78 -10.83
N ARG A 161 1.51 3.27 -10.90
CA ARG A 161 0.88 4.04 -9.83
C ARG A 161 -0.09 3.16 -9.05
N HIS A 162 0.05 3.12 -7.73
CA HIS A 162 -0.92 2.52 -6.80
C HIS A 162 -1.50 3.59 -5.90
N ILE A 163 -2.78 3.49 -5.58
CA ILE A 163 -3.46 4.42 -4.67
C ILE A 163 -4.04 3.62 -3.52
N PHE A 164 -3.72 4.03 -2.30
CA PHE A 164 -4.17 3.41 -1.07
C PHE A 164 -4.90 4.44 -0.21
N ARG A 165 -6.08 4.07 0.27
CA ARG A 165 -6.83 4.83 1.27
C ARG A 165 -6.61 4.28 2.67
N THR A 166 -6.61 5.19 3.63
CA THR A 166 -6.61 4.92 5.06
C THR A 166 -7.91 5.40 5.68
N ARG A 167 -8.19 4.99 6.92
CA ARG A 167 -9.40 5.38 7.66
C ARG A 167 -9.23 6.72 8.37
N SER A 168 -7.99 7.11 8.67
CA SER A 168 -7.70 8.36 9.36
C SER A 168 -6.39 9.01 8.88
N LEU A 169 -6.18 10.26 9.30
CA LEU A 169 -4.94 11.01 9.07
C LEU A 169 -3.76 10.39 9.83
N GLU A 170 -3.98 9.85 11.02
CA GLU A 170 -2.96 9.17 11.82
C GLU A 170 -2.45 7.92 11.10
N GLU A 171 -3.36 7.11 10.55
CA GLU A 171 -2.99 5.94 9.74
C GLU A 171 -2.23 6.37 8.48
N GLN A 172 -2.67 7.42 7.80
CA GLN A 172 -1.95 7.97 6.63
C GLN A 172 -0.53 8.38 7.02
N THR A 173 -0.38 9.09 8.13
CA THR A 173 0.91 9.57 8.62
C THR A 173 1.82 8.40 8.99
N LEU A 174 1.30 7.39 9.69
CA LEU A 174 2.03 6.18 10.05
C LEU A 174 2.54 5.44 8.81
N TRP A 175 1.68 5.24 7.81
CA TRP A 175 2.05 4.58 6.56
C TRP A 175 3.09 5.37 5.79
N CYS A 176 2.85 6.67 5.57
CA CYS A 176 3.75 7.51 4.80
C CYS A 176 5.14 7.59 5.43
N THR A 177 5.22 7.90 6.72
CA THR A 177 6.51 8.00 7.43
C THR A 177 7.27 6.67 7.46
N SER A 178 6.58 5.55 7.65
CA SER A 178 7.20 4.22 7.64
C SER A 178 7.75 3.86 6.26
N LEU A 179 6.97 4.08 5.20
CA LEU A 179 7.38 3.81 3.82
C LEU A 179 8.52 4.72 3.39
N GLU A 180 8.47 6.01 3.69
CA GLU A 180 9.56 6.96 3.40
C GLU A 180 10.86 6.53 4.07
N LYS A 181 10.81 6.11 5.33
CA LYS A 181 11.99 5.62 6.05
C LYS A 181 12.57 4.40 5.36
N VAL A 182 11.74 3.41 5.03
CA VAL A 182 12.18 2.18 4.34
C VAL A 182 12.80 2.51 2.98
N ILE A 183 12.12 3.31 2.16
CA ILE A 183 12.57 3.71 0.82
C ILE A 183 13.94 4.42 0.91
N LYS A 184 14.11 5.34 1.87
CA LYS A 184 15.38 6.03 2.10
C LYS A 184 16.49 5.04 2.51
N THR A 185 16.22 4.13 3.44
CA THR A 185 17.19 3.13 3.91
C THR A 185 17.65 2.21 2.79
N ILE A 186 16.75 1.72 1.94
CA ILE A 186 17.12 0.78 0.85
C ILE A 186 17.70 1.47 -0.39
N SER A 187 17.53 2.79 -0.51
CA SER A 187 18.08 3.58 -1.62
C SER A 187 19.50 4.09 -1.34
N GLN A 188 19.95 4.05 -0.08
CA GLN A 188 21.35 4.34 0.26
C GLN A 188 22.25 3.24 -0.29
N PRO A 189 23.33 3.58 -1.01
CA PRO A 189 24.32 2.59 -1.43
C PRO A 189 24.88 1.93 -0.16
N SER A 190 24.84 0.60 -0.10
CA SER A 190 25.46 -0.16 0.97
C SER A 190 26.93 0.26 1.04
N GLN A 191 27.29 1.03 2.07
CA GLN A 191 28.69 1.20 2.44
C GLN A 191 29.17 -0.20 2.83
N LYS A 192 29.91 -0.85 1.93
CA LYS A 192 30.63 -2.07 2.23
C LYS A 192 31.58 -1.75 3.39
N SER A 193 31.29 -2.33 4.55
CA SER A 193 32.27 -2.56 5.60
C SER A 193 33.17 -3.73 5.21
#